data_AF-D7MJZ6-F1
#
_entry.id   AF-D7MJZ6-F1
#
_cell.length_a   1.000
_cell.length_b   1.000
_cell.length_c   1.000
_cell.angle_alpha   90.00
_cell.angle_beta   90.00
_cell.angle_gamma   90.00
#
_symmetry.space_group_name_H-M   'P 1'
#
loop_
_entity.id
_entity.type
_entity.pdbx_description
1 polymer ?
#
loop_
_entity_poly.entity_id
_entity_poly.type
_entity_poly.pdbx_seq_one_letter_code
_entity_poly.pdbx_strand_id
1 'polypeptide(L)'
;MASSSLTSFPCLSSLTIKPMAALTNPPRTKTPYELKKGQNRLFHKLPSGLKMEVIEQRRSKSERENPPLVFVHGSYHAAWCWAEHWLPFFSSSGFDSYAVSLLGQGESDEPLGTVAGTLQVFETCNVHFLYWIVT
;
A
#
# COMPACT_ATOMS: atom_id res chain seq x y z
N MET A 1 45.69 42.68 35.26
CA MET A 1 44.76 41.55 35.12
C MET A 1 43.54 42.10 34.39
N ALA A 2 43.59 42.25 33.07
CA ALA A 2 43.27 41.23 32.06
C ALA A 2 41.86 40.66 32.23
N SER A 3 40.92 41.07 31.37
CA SER A 3 40.13 40.18 30.48
C SER A 3 38.93 40.97 29.92
N SER A 4 39.00 41.43 28.67
CA SER A 4 38.43 40.77 27.47
C SER A 4 36.96 41.13 27.25
N SER A 5 36.77 42.04 26.31
CA SER A 5 35.51 42.44 25.70
C SER A 5 34.81 41.25 25.05
N LEU A 6 33.52 41.07 25.35
CA LEU A 6 32.67 40.03 24.78
C LEU A 6 32.42 40.34 23.29
N THR A 7 32.91 39.48 22.41
CA THR A 7 32.57 39.48 20.99
C THR A 7 31.13 38.98 20.80
N SER A 8 30.30 39.78 20.17
CA SER A 8 28.96 39.40 19.71
C SER A 8 29.08 38.36 18.59
N PHE A 9 28.44 37.20 18.75
CA PHE A 9 28.24 36.23 17.69
C PHE A 9 26.93 36.57 16.95
N PRO A 10 26.92 36.77 15.62
CA PRO A 10 25.68 36.80 14.86
C PRO A 10 25.26 35.35 14.61
N CYS A 11 24.30 34.84 15.40
CA CYS A 11 23.70 33.55 15.14
C CYS A 11 22.58 33.70 14.10
N LEU A 12 22.91 33.27 12.88
CA LEU A 12 22.06 32.71 11.83
C LEU A 12 20.68 33.34 11.61
N SER A 13 20.56 34.09 10.51
CA SER A 13 19.31 34.50 9.89
C SER A 13 18.28 33.36 9.84
N SER A 14 17.08 33.63 10.34
CA SER A 14 15.89 32.79 10.21
C SER A 14 15.74 32.31 8.76
N LEU A 15 16.03 31.03 8.52
CA LEU A 15 15.61 30.36 7.29
C LEU A 15 14.09 30.31 7.32
N THR A 16 13.46 31.22 6.59
CA THR A 16 12.04 31.12 6.26
C THR A 16 11.88 29.90 5.36
N ILE A 17 11.58 28.75 5.97
CA ILE A 17 11.14 27.56 5.25
C ILE A 17 9.75 27.89 4.73
N LYS A 18 9.67 28.38 3.49
CA LYS A 18 8.40 28.36 2.75
C LYS A 18 8.06 26.88 2.54
N PRO A 19 6.91 26.38 2.99
CA PRO A 19 6.50 25.03 2.64
C PRO A 19 6.23 24.99 1.13
N MET A 20 7.23 24.60 0.35
CA MET A 20 7.09 24.30 -1.07
C MET A 20 6.50 22.91 -1.22
N ALA A 21 5.22 22.77 -0.90
CA ALA A 21 4.37 21.67 -1.38
C ALA A 21 2.91 21.97 -1.06
N ALA A 22 2.39 23.11 -1.51
CA ALA A 22 0.97 23.16 -1.81
C ALA A 22 0.76 22.30 -3.07
N LEU A 23 0.57 21.00 -2.88
CA LEU A 23 0.06 20.11 -3.93
C LEU A 23 -1.36 20.57 -4.23
N THR A 24 -1.50 21.49 -5.18
CA THR A 24 -2.79 21.96 -5.70
C THR A 24 -3.52 20.89 -6.53
N ASN A 25 -2.89 19.74 -6.72
CA ASN A 25 -3.47 18.53 -7.27
C ASN A 25 -3.39 17.45 -6.19
N PRO A 26 -4.43 16.63 -5.95
CA PRO A 26 -4.27 15.45 -5.12
C PRO A 26 -3.09 14.63 -5.70
N PRO A 27 -2.14 14.14 -4.90
CA PRO A 27 -1.15 13.20 -5.40
C PRO A 27 -1.91 11.92 -5.71
N ARG A 28 -2.47 11.82 -6.91
CA ARG A 28 -2.92 10.55 -7.46
C ARG A 28 -1.65 9.76 -7.74
N THR A 29 -1.11 9.09 -6.72
CA THR A 29 -0.19 7.97 -6.88
C THR A 29 -0.97 6.74 -7.37
N LYS A 30 -1.81 6.92 -8.41
CA LYS A 30 -2.20 5.83 -9.28
C LYS A 30 -1.06 5.69 -10.27
N THR A 31 -0.03 4.94 -9.93
CA THR A 31 0.78 4.30 -10.95
C THR A 31 0.02 3.06 -11.37
N PRO A 32 -0.71 3.05 -12.50
CA PRO A 32 -1.45 1.87 -12.90
C PRO A 32 -0.40 0.84 -13.28
N TYR A 33 -0.19 -0.15 -12.42
CA TYR A 33 0.63 -1.29 -12.77
C TYR A 33 -0.12 -2.09 -13.84
N GLU A 34 0.48 -2.23 -15.01
CA GLU A 34 -0.03 -3.05 -16.10
C GLU A 34 0.06 -4.52 -15.69
N LEU A 35 -1.06 -5.23 -15.73
CA LEU A 35 -1.10 -6.64 -15.32
C LEU A 35 -0.37 -7.53 -16.33
N LYS A 36 0.33 -8.54 -15.83
CA LYS A 36 0.92 -9.56 -16.70
C LYS A 36 -0.13 -10.54 -17.20
N LYS A 37 0.20 -11.25 -18.28
CA LYS A 37 -0.65 -12.32 -18.83
C LYS A 37 -1.02 -13.33 -17.74
N GLY A 38 -2.31 -13.58 -17.59
CA GLY A 38 -2.85 -14.51 -16.58
C GLY A 38 -3.11 -13.89 -15.20
N GLN A 39 -2.82 -12.59 -15.02
CA GLN A 39 -3.19 -11.84 -13.83
C GLN A 39 -4.52 -11.13 -14.02
N ASN A 40 -5.36 -11.17 -13.00
CA ASN A 40 -6.62 -10.41 -12.97
C ASN A 40 -6.59 -9.44 -11.80
N ARG A 41 -7.10 -8.23 -12.02
CA ARG A 41 -7.35 -7.26 -10.95
C ARG A 41 -8.81 -7.31 -10.56
N LEU A 42 -9.06 -7.62 -9.30
CA LEU A 42 -10.37 -7.75 -8.67
C LEU A 42 -10.54 -6.65 -7.62
N PHE A 43 -11.79 -6.36 -7.29
CA PHE A 43 -12.14 -5.44 -6.21
C PHE A 43 -13.15 -6.08 -5.28
N HIS A 44 -12.81 -6.19 -4.00
CA HIS A 44 -13.74 -6.65 -2.98
C HIS A 44 -14.38 -5.46 -2.27
N LYS A 45 -15.71 -5.47 -2.19
CA LYS A 45 -16.46 -4.42 -1.50
C LYS A 45 -16.65 -4.79 -0.04
N LEU A 46 -16.08 -3.97 0.84
CA LEU A 46 -16.25 -4.08 2.29
C LEU A 46 -17.67 -3.67 2.72
N PRO A 47 -18.12 -4.06 3.93
CA PRO A 47 -19.40 -3.60 4.50
C PRO A 47 -19.51 -2.06 4.60
N SER A 48 -18.38 -1.37 4.76
CA SER A 48 -18.29 0.10 4.73
C SER A 48 -18.56 0.71 3.35
N GLY A 49 -18.65 -0.11 2.30
CA GLY A 49 -18.80 0.31 0.91
C GLY A 49 -17.48 0.57 0.19
N LEU A 50 -16.35 0.61 0.91
CA LEU A 50 -15.01 0.77 0.35
C LEU A 50 -14.59 -0.46 -0.44
N LYS A 51 -13.84 -0.26 -1.53
CA LYS A 51 -13.29 -1.33 -2.36
C LYS A 51 -11.82 -1.57 -2.05
N MET A 52 -11.48 -2.83 -1.90
CA MET A 52 -10.12 -3.33 -1.71
C MET A 52 -9.65 -3.99 -3.00
N GLU A 53 -8.49 -3.60 -3.49
CA GLU A 53 -7.86 -4.21 -4.66
C GLU A 53 -7.21 -5.56 -4.32
N VAL A 54 -7.39 -6.51 -5.24
CA VAL A 54 -6.67 -7.78 -5.27
C VAL A 54 -6.12 -8.01 -6.67
N ILE A 55 -4.85 -8.37 -6.78
CA ILE A 55 -4.29 -8.96 -8.00
C ILE A 55 -4.22 -10.47 -7.77
N GLU A 56 -4.98 -11.24 -8.55
CA GLU A 56 -4.93 -12.69 -8.51
C GLU A 56 -4.14 -13.25 -9.69
N GLN A 57 -3.49 -14.39 -9.46
CA GLN A 57 -2.98 -15.27 -10.49
C GLN A 57 -3.27 -16.72 -10.10
N ARG A 58 -4.14 -17.36 -10.88
CA ARG A 58 -4.53 -18.75 -10.64
C ARG A 58 -3.40 -19.70 -11.00
N ARG A 59 -3.31 -20.80 -10.24
CA ARG A 59 -2.34 -21.85 -10.50
C ARG A 59 -2.49 -22.42 -11.91
N SER A 60 -1.38 -22.74 -12.56
CA SER A 60 -1.43 -23.63 -13.72
C SER A 60 -1.85 -25.03 -13.26
N LYS A 61 -2.62 -25.77 -14.09
CA LYS A 61 -3.14 -27.12 -13.78
C LYS A 61 -2.13 -27.94 -12.97
N SER A 62 -2.49 -28.25 -11.72
CA SER A 62 -1.69 -29.03 -10.78
C SER A 62 -2.47 -30.28 -10.35
N GLU A 63 -1.77 -31.40 -10.23
CA GLU A 63 -2.31 -32.68 -9.71
C GLU A 63 -2.63 -32.61 -8.20
N ARG A 64 -2.10 -31.59 -7.50
CA ARG A 64 -2.27 -31.38 -6.06
C ARG A 64 -3.04 -30.09 -5.82
N GLU A 65 -4.00 -30.14 -4.91
CA GLU A 65 -4.68 -28.96 -4.38
C GLU A 65 -3.81 -28.35 -3.28
N ASN A 66 -2.97 -27.39 -3.65
CA ASN A 66 -2.22 -26.60 -2.69
C ASN A 66 -3.12 -25.50 -2.10
N PRO A 67 -2.90 -25.12 -0.83
CA PRO A 67 -3.63 -24.00 -0.23
C PRO A 67 -3.31 -22.68 -0.98
N PRO A 68 -4.26 -21.72 -1.03
CA PRO A 68 -4.01 -20.42 -1.63
C PRO A 68 -2.97 -19.62 -0.83
N LEU A 69 -2.17 -18.82 -1.53
CA LEU A 69 -1.18 -17.92 -0.95
C LEU A 69 -1.66 -16.47 -1.06
N VAL A 70 -1.59 -15.74 0.06
CA VAL A 70 -2.00 -14.35 0.15
C VAL A 70 -0.79 -13.49 0.51
N PHE A 71 -0.49 -12.51 -0.35
CA PHE A 71 0.60 -11.57 -0.20
C PHE A 71 0.07 -10.23 0.30
N VAL A 72 0.59 -9.79 1.45
CA VAL A 72 0.26 -8.50 2.06
C VAL A 72 1.51 -7.62 1.99
N HIS A 73 1.36 -6.40 1.48
CA HIS A 73 2.47 -5.46 1.38
C HIS A 73 2.68 -4.66 2.69
N GLY A 74 3.86 -4.06 2.82
CA GLY A 74 4.15 -3.05 3.85
C GLY A 74 3.97 -1.62 3.34
N SER A 75 4.39 -0.64 4.14
CA SER A 75 4.31 0.79 3.78
C SER A 75 4.99 1.10 2.43
N TYR A 76 4.47 2.13 1.75
CA TYR A 76 4.97 2.63 0.44
C TYR A 76 4.88 1.64 -0.74
N HIS A 77 4.15 0.54 -0.58
CA HIS A 77 3.88 -0.44 -1.63
C HIS A 77 2.37 -0.67 -1.78
N ALA A 78 2.00 -1.52 -2.73
CA ALA A 78 0.66 -2.10 -2.86
C ALA A 78 0.75 -3.49 -3.50
N ALA A 79 -0.36 -4.11 -3.89
CA ALA A 79 -0.40 -5.44 -4.52
C ALA A 79 0.58 -5.61 -5.70
N TRP A 80 0.84 -4.53 -6.43
CA TRP A 80 1.74 -4.53 -7.58
C TRP A 80 3.17 -4.98 -7.26
N CYS A 81 3.66 -4.83 -6.02
CA CYS A 81 5.04 -5.21 -5.69
C CYS A 81 5.26 -6.74 -5.74
N TRP A 82 4.18 -7.51 -5.58
CA TRP A 82 4.20 -8.97 -5.69
C TRP A 82 3.89 -9.45 -7.11
N ALA A 83 3.15 -8.65 -7.88
CA ALA A 83 2.65 -9.04 -9.19
C ALA A 83 3.76 -9.27 -10.23
N GLU A 84 4.90 -8.59 -10.11
CA GLU A 84 5.96 -8.66 -11.13
C GLU A 84 6.60 -10.07 -11.20
N HIS A 85 6.91 -10.68 -10.05
CA HIS A 85 7.69 -11.92 -9.99
C HIS A 85 7.07 -13.01 -9.12
N TRP A 86 6.46 -12.63 -7.99
CA TRP A 86 6.02 -13.60 -6.98
C TRP A 86 4.74 -14.31 -7.37
N LEU A 87 3.73 -13.58 -7.87
CA LEU A 87 2.49 -14.20 -8.33
C LEU A 87 2.73 -15.20 -9.49
N PRO A 88 3.51 -14.88 -10.53
CA PRO A 88 3.85 -15.85 -11.57
C PRO A 88 4.64 -17.05 -11.05
N PHE A 89 5.60 -16.82 -10.15
CA PHE A 89 6.45 -17.88 -9.60
C PHE A 89 5.62 -18.93 -8.84
N PHE A 90 4.80 -18.49 -7.88
CA PHE A 90 4.02 -19.43 -7.06
C PHE A 90 2.84 -20.06 -7.81
N SER A 91 2.18 -19.32 -8.71
CA SER A 91 1.15 -19.89 -9.57
C SER A 91 1.67 -20.97 -10.51
N SER A 92 2.87 -20.79 -11.06
CA SER A 92 3.54 -21.84 -11.85
C SER A 92 3.96 -23.05 -11.00
N SER A 93 4.18 -22.85 -9.70
CA SER A 93 4.48 -23.90 -8.73
C SER A 93 3.22 -24.61 -8.20
N GLY A 94 2.04 -24.26 -8.72
CA GLY A 94 0.78 -24.90 -8.37
C GLY A 94 0.01 -24.25 -7.21
N PHE A 95 0.30 -22.99 -6.85
CA PHE A 95 -0.41 -22.27 -5.79
C PHE A 95 -1.29 -21.15 -6.36
N ASP A 96 -2.57 -21.12 -6.00
CA ASP A 96 -3.38 -19.93 -6.29
C ASP A 96 -2.82 -18.75 -5.50
N SER A 97 -2.46 -17.67 -6.17
CA SER A 97 -1.69 -16.57 -5.59
C SER A 97 -2.48 -15.27 -5.66
N TYR A 98 -2.61 -14.57 -4.54
CA TYR A 98 -3.39 -13.34 -4.42
C TYR A 98 -2.55 -12.27 -3.72
N ALA A 99 -2.42 -11.08 -4.32
CA ALA A 99 -1.81 -9.93 -3.69
C ALA A 99 -2.86 -8.87 -3.40
N VAL A 100 -2.89 -8.36 -2.17
CA VAL A 100 -3.87 -7.38 -1.71
C VAL A 100 -3.24 -6.01 -1.66
N SER A 101 -4.00 -4.96 -1.95
CA SER A 101 -3.64 -3.59 -1.57
C SER A 101 -4.47 -3.16 -0.35
N LEU A 102 -3.80 -2.76 0.72
CA LEU A 102 -4.44 -2.19 1.91
C LEU A 102 -5.14 -0.87 1.54
N LEU A 103 -6.14 -0.45 2.32
CA LEU A 103 -6.92 0.76 2.05
C LEU A 103 -6.03 2.00 1.90
N GLY A 104 -6.33 2.86 0.92
CA GLY A 104 -5.52 4.04 0.62
C GLY A 104 -4.12 3.75 0.06
N GLN A 105 -3.83 2.52 -0.36
CA GLN A 105 -2.68 2.16 -1.18
C GLN A 105 -3.12 1.48 -2.48
N GLY A 106 -2.29 1.57 -3.52
CA GLY A 106 -2.58 0.96 -4.83
C GLY A 106 -3.87 1.54 -5.43
N GLU A 107 -4.73 0.66 -5.93
CA GLU A 107 -6.07 1.06 -6.40
C GLU A 107 -7.19 0.80 -5.37
N SER A 108 -6.85 0.50 -4.12
CA SER A 108 -7.85 0.42 -3.05
C SER A 108 -8.40 1.81 -2.70
N ASP A 109 -9.66 1.87 -2.32
CA ASP A 109 -10.31 3.13 -1.95
C ASP A 109 -9.64 3.73 -0.70
N GLU A 110 -9.62 5.06 -0.63
CA GLU A 110 -9.18 5.81 0.54
C GLU A 110 -10.35 5.95 1.53
N PRO A 111 -10.18 5.56 2.81
CA PRO A 111 -11.21 5.73 3.82
C PRO A 111 -11.38 7.23 4.14
N LEU A 112 -12.63 7.70 4.26
CA LEU A 112 -12.92 9.08 4.66
C LEU A 112 -12.53 9.34 6.13
N GLY A 113 -11.53 10.21 6.34
CA GLY A 113 -11.08 10.70 7.65
C GLY A 113 -9.73 11.44 7.57
N THR A 114 -9.60 12.62 8.23
CA THR A 114 -8.44 13.54 8.17
C THR A 114 -7.12 12.94 8.70
N VAL A 115 -7.22 11.85 9.42
CA VAL A 115 -6.16 10.91 9.73
C VAL A 115 -6.75 9.57 9.31
N ALA A 116 -5.96 8.69 8.68
CA ALA A 116 -6.30 7.29 8.45
C ALA A 116 -7.26 6.82 9.55
N GLY A 117 -8.56 6.70 9.21
CA GLY A 117 -9.64 6.69 10.19
C GLY A 117 -9.29 5.77 11.34
N THR A 118 -9.30 6.31 12.57
CA THR A 118 -8.86 5.70 13.85
C THR A 118 -8.32 4.29 13.65
N LEU A 119 -6.99 4.07 13.67
CA LEU A 119 -6.27 2.78 13.52
C LEU A 119 -7.17 1.51 13.47
N GLN A 120 -8.01 1.32 14.48
CA GLN A 120 -9.21 0.47 14.49
C GLN A 120 -10.00 0.26 13.19
N VAL A 121 -10.45 1.28 12.45
CA VAL A 121 -11.26 1.09 11.23
C VAL A 121 -10.41 0.49 10.12
N PHE A 122 -9.18 0.97 10.00
CA PHE A 122 -8.19 0.44 9.05
C PHE A 122 -7.86 -1.01 9.37
N GLU A 123 -7.55 -1.30 10.63
CA GLU A 123 -7.25 -2.66 11.10
C GLU A 123 -8.45 -3.58 10.93
N THR A 124 -9.66 -3.15 11.34
CA THR A 124 -10.87 -3.98 11.25
C THR A 124 -11.23 -4.31 9.81
N CYS A 125 -11.16 -3.35 8.90
CA CYS A 125 -11.45 -3.58 7.48
C CYS A 125 -10.45 -4.54 6.83
N ASN A 126 -9.15 -4.37 7.12
CA ASN A 126 -8.10 -5.24 6.57
C ASN A 126 -8.17 -6.66 7.17
N VAL A 127 -8.47 -6.80 8.46
CA VAL A 127 -8.61 -8.12 9.10
C VAL A 127 -9.83 -8.87 8.56
N HIS A 128 -10.99 -8.20 8.47
CA HIS A 128 -12.19 -8.82 7.89
C HIS A 128 -11.95 -9.27 6.45
N PHE A 129 -11.26 -8.45 5.67
CA PHE A 129 -10.93 -8.78 4.30
C PHE A 129 -9.96 -9.94 4.17
N LEU A 130 -8.91 -9.97 5.00
CA LEU A 130 -7.98 -11.09 5.00
C LEU A 130 -8.72 -12.39 5.32
N TYR A 131 -9.62 -12.38 6.30
CA TYR A 131 -10.45 -13.53 6.64
C TYR A 131 -11.26 -14.02 5.42
N TRP A 132 -11.89 -13.10 4.67
CA TRP A 132 -12.63 -13.43 3.45
C TRP A 132 -11.78 -14.07 2.35
N ILE A 133 -10.49 -13.72 2.23
CA ILE A 133 -9.63 -14.35 1.21
C ILE A 133 -9.28 -15.80 1.58
N VAL A 134 -9.11 -16.10 2.87
CA VAL A 134 -8.72 -17.43 3.34
C VAL A 134 -9.90 -18.38 3.59
N THR A 135 -11.13 -17.90 3.65
CA THR A 135 -12.35 -18.72 3.85
C THR A 135 -13.22 -18.79 2.62
#